data_AF-A0A932YPI0-F1
#
_entry.id   AF-A0A932YPI0-F1
#
_cell.length_a   1.000
_cell.length_b   1.000
_cell.length_c   1.000
_cell.angle_alpha   90.00
_cell.angle_beta   90.00
_cell.angle_gamma   90.00
#
_symmetry.space_group_name_H-M   'P 1'
#
loop_
_entity.id
_entity.type
_entity.pdbx_description
1 polymer ?
#
loop_
_entity_poly.entity_id
_entity_poly.type
_entity_poly.pdbx_seq_one_letter_code
_entity_poly.pdbx_strand_id
1 'polypeptide(L)'
;MYINKVILFGNLTRDPELRALPSGMNVCNFSIATNRVYRDREGKKQEQTDFHNVVVFGRQADTVAQYMKKGRSVYVEGRLQTR
;
A
#
# COMPACT_ATOMS: atom_id res chain seq x y z
N MET A 1 -20.27 -2.77 17.74
CA MET A 1 -18.97 -2.11 17.45
C MET A 1 -18.24 -2.98 16.45
N TYR A 2 -17.70 -2.43 15.36
CA TYR A 2 -17.04 -3.19 14.29
C TYR A 2 -15.54 -2.85 14.22
N ILE A 3 -14.72 -3.80 13.78
CA ILE A 3 -13.27 -3.62 13.61
C ILE A 3 -12.95 -3.74 12.12
N ASN A 4 -12.31 -2.71 11.57
CA ASN A 4 -11.72 -2.73 10.24
C ASN A 4 -10.32 -2.10 10.33
N LYS A 5 -9.30 -2.96 10.41
CA LYS A 5 -7.91 -2.56 10.55
C LYS A 5 -7.05 -3.43 9.63
N VAL A 6 -6.16 -2.78 8.89
CA VAL A 6 -5.21 -3.41 7.97
C VAL A 6 -3.81 -2.96 8.35
N ILE A 7 -2.89 -3.91 8.39
CA ILE A 7 -1.47 -3.66 8.58
C ILE A 7 -0.73 -4.38 7.45
N LEU A 8 0.09 -3.64 6.71
CA LEU A 8 0.87 -4.16 5.59
C LEU A 8 2.32 -3.68 5.70
N PHE A 9 3.24 -4.54 5.32
CA PHE A 9 4.65 -4.18 5.13
C PHE A 9 5.13 -4.77 3.81
N GLY A 10 5.61 -3.91 2.92
CA GLY A 10 5.97 -4.32 1.57
C GLY A 10 6.69 -3.22 0.82
N ASN A 11 6.81 -3.36 -0.50
CA ASN A 11 7.56 -2.43 -1.34
C ASN A 11 6.65 -1.74 -2.36
N LEU A 12 6.89 -0.45 -2.61
CA LEU A 12 6.18 0.29 -3.65
C LEU A 12 6.47 -0.32 -5.03
N THR A 13 5.43 -0.60 -5.81
CA THR A 13 5.58 -1.17 -7.16
C THR A 13 5.77 -0.11 -8.24
N ARG A 14 5.40 1.13 -7.93
CA ARG A 14 5.59 2.34 -8.75
C ARG A 14 5.79 3.57 -7.87
N ASP A 15 6.21 4.68 -8.48
CA ASP A 15 6.31 5.96 -7.79
C ASP A 15 4.92 6.43 -7.31
N PRO A 16 4.81 7.07 -6.13
CA PRO A 16 3.55 7.59 -5.64
C PRO A 16 3.00 8.73 -6.50
N GLU A 17 1.68 8.73 -6.70
CA GLU A 17 0.98 9.75 -7.49
C GLU A 17 0.21 10.71 -6.57
N LEU A 18 0.72 11.94 -6.42
CA LEU A 18 0.05 13.01 -5.69
C LEU A 18 -0.97 13.72 -6.58
N ARG A 19 -2.18 13.93 -6.05
CA ARG A 19 -3.27 14.65 -6.70
C ARG A 19 -3.96 15.58 -5.70
N ALA A 20 -4.45 16.72 -6.14
CA ALA A 20 -5.31 17.59 -5.34
C ALA A 20 -6.79 17.25 -5.60
N LEU A 21 -7.59 17.10 -4.55
CA LEU A 21 -9.03 16.95 -4.66
C LEU A 21 -9.70 18.32 -4.88
N PRO A 22 -10.93 18.39 -5.43
CA PRO A 22 -11.68 19.64 -5.56
C PRO A 22 -11.87 20.40 -4.24
N SER A 23 -11.83 19.68 -3.10
CA SER A 23 -11.89 20.26 -1.77
C SER A 23 -10.58 20.94 -1.32
N GLY A 24 -9.54 20.95 -2.16
CA GLY A 24 -8.19 21.45 -1.82
C GLY A 24 -7.33 20.49 -1.00
N MET A 25 -7.84 19.29 -0.67
CA MET A 25 -7.07 18.30 0.08
C MET A 25 -6.21 17.45 -0.86
N ASN A 26 -4.92 17.29 -0.52
CA ASN A 26 -4.04 16.40 -1.26
C ASN A 26 -4.32 14.93 -0.95
N VAL A 27 -4.22 14.10 -1.99
CA VAL A 27 -4.33 12.64 -1.93
C VAL A 27 -3.18 12.01 -2.68
N CYS A 28 -2.52 11.03 -2.08
CA CYS A 28 -1.44 10.28 -2.69
C CYS A 28 -1.88 8.83 -2.89
N ASN A 29 -1.71 8.32 -4.11
CA ASN A 29 -2.06 6.95 -4.47
C ASN A 29 -0.79 6.20 -4.83
N PHE A 30 -0.65 4.98 -4.30
CA PHE A 30 0.45 4.09 -4.67
C PHE A 30 0.00 2.65 -4.53
N SER A 31 0.79 1.73 -5.08
CA SER A 31 0.56 0.30 -4.92
C SER A 31 1.76 -0.33 -4.23
N ILE A 32 1.49 -1.28 -3.33
CA ILE A 32 2.52 -2.04 -2.62
C ILE A 32 2.42 -3.52 -2.96
N ALA A 33 3.57 -4.19 -3.03
CA ALA A 33 3.66 -5.64 -3.15
C ALA A 33 4.04 -6.24 -1.79
N THR A 34 3.36 -7.33 -1.41
CA THR A 34 3.72 -8.16 -0.25
C THR A 34 3.91 -9.59 -0.72
N ASN A 35 5.05 -10.20 -0.37
CA ASN A 35 5.34 -11.59 -0.78
C ASN A 35 5.02 -12.55 0.36
N ARG A 36 4.26 -13.59 0.05
CA ARG A 36 3.98 -14.71 0.93
C ARG A 36 4.70 -15.94 0.42
N VAL A 37 5.58 -16.50 1.25
CA VAL A 37 6.27 -17.77 0.99
C VAL A 37 5.55 -18.88 1.75
N TYR A 38 5.16 -19.94 1.04
CA TYR A 38 4.51 -21.11 1.64
C TYR A 38 4.95 -22.40 0.93
N ARG A 39 4.60 -23.56 1.51
CA ARG A 39 4.76 -24.86 0.84
C ARG A 39 3.41 -25.33 0.35
N ASP A 40 3.35 -25.84 -0.88
CA ASP A 40 2.16 -26.46 -1.42
C ASP A 40 1.97 -27.90 -0.89
N ARG A 41 0.90 -28.57 -1.35
CA ARG A 41 0.58 -29.94 -0.94
C ARG A 41 1.61 -30.97 -1.38
N GLU A 42 2.41 -30.67 -2.41
CA GLU A 42 3.51 -31.51 -2.89
C GLU A 42 4.83 -31.22 -2.15
N GLY A 43 4.81 -30.29 -1.18
CA GLY A 43 5.98 -29.89 -0.39
C GLY A 43 6.92 -28.93 -1.11
N LYS A 44 6.57 -28.44 -2.31
CA LYS A 44 7.38 -27.47 -3.06
C LYS A 44 7.20 -26.08 -2.46
N LYS A 45 8.29 -25.31 -2.40
CA LYS A 45 8.27 -23.91 -1.97
C LYS A 45 7.63 -23.06 -3.07
N GLN A 46 6.60 -22.32 -2.71
CA GLN A 46 5.91 -21.37 -3.56
C GLN A 46 6.09 -19.96 -3.00
N GLU A 47 6.12 -18.98 -3.90
CA GLU A 47 6.12 -17.55 -3.58
C GLU A 47 4.97 -16.88 -4.31
N GLN A 48 4.09 -16.23 -3.55
CA GLN A 48 2.94 -15.51 -4.09
C GLN A 48 3.07 -14.04 -3.72
N THR A 49 2.94 -13.17 -4.71
CA THR A 49 2.94 -11.71 -4.51
C THR A 49 1.50 -11.20 -4.56
N ASP A 50 1.10 -10.53 -3.48
CA ASP A 50 -0.16 -9.78 -3.41
C ASP A 50 0.11 -8.30 -3.64
N PHE A 51 -0.79 -7.65 -4.40
CA PHE A 51 -0.70 -6.23 -4.72
C PHE A 51 -1.84 -5.47 -4.05
N HIS A 52 -1.50 -4.41 -3.33
CA HIS A 52 -2.46 -3.61 -2.57
C HIS A 52 -2.42 -2.16 -3.03
N ASN A 53 -3.59 -1.60 -3.36
CA ASN A 53 -3.72 -0.17 -3.64
C ASN A 53 -3.92 0.59 -2.34
N VAL A 54 -3.08 1.60 -2.10
CA VAL A 54 -3.08 2.41 -0.89
C VAL A 54 -3.39 3.85 -1.27
N VAL A 55 -4.27 4.47 -0.49
CA VAL A 55 -4.66 5.88 -0.63
C VAL A 55 -4.37 6.58 0.69
N VAL A 56 -3.58 7.65 0.62
CA VAL A 56 -3.19 8.47 1.78
C VAL A 56 -3.66 9.90 1.56
N PHE A 57 -4.13 10.57 2.60
CA PHE A 57 -4.73 11.91 2.52
C PHE A 57 -3.95 12.95 3.34
N GLY A 58 -4.13 14.22 2.99
CA GLY A 58 -3.60 15.36 3.73
C GLY A 58 -2.07 15.36 3.83
N ARG A 59 -1.54 15.79 4.98
CA ARG A 59 -0.09 15.95 5.19
C ARG A 59 0.73 14.66 4.97
N GLN A 60 0.14 13.49 5.25
CA GLN A 60 0.82 12.22 4.97
C GLN A 60 0.94 11.96 3.47
N ALA A 61 -0.01 12.44 2.66
CA ALA A 61 0.05 12.33 1.20
C ALA A 61 1.26 13.10 0.65
N ASP A 62 1.47 14.33 1.14
CA ASP A 62 2.62 15.16 0.76
C ASP A 62 3.95 14.50 1.15
N THR A 63 4.00 13.94 2.37
CA THR A 63 5.19 13.25 2.89
C THR A 63 5.53 12.02 2.04
N VAL A 64 4.53 11.19 1.71
CA VAL A 64 4.73 10.02 0.86
C VAL A 64 5.22 10.43 -0.52
N ALA A 65 4.58 11.42 -1.14
CA ALA A 65 4.98 11.90 -2.47
C ALA A 65 6.39 12.50 -2.51
N GLN A 66 6.82 13.17 -1.44
CA GLN A 66 8.13 13.79 -1.36
C GLN A 66 9.27 12.78 -1.16
N TYR A 67 9.06 11.73 -0.35
CA TYR A 67 10.15 10.87 0.11
C TYR A 67 10.09 9.43 -0.41
N MET A 68 8.95 8.98 -0.93
CA MET A 68 8.79 7.61 -1.40
C MET A 68 8.98 7.52 -2.92
N LYS A 69 9.56 6.41 -3.36
CA LYS A 69 9.79 6.06 -4.76
C LYS A 69 9.61 4.55 -4.94
N LYS A 70 9.45 4.11 -6.18
CA LYS A 70 9.39 2.69 -6.57
C LYS A 70 10.50 1.90 -5.89
N GLY A 71 10.15 0.73 -5.38
CA GLY A 71 11.06 -0.20 -4.70
C GLY A 71 11.28 0.10 -3.21
N ARG A 72 10.96 1.30 -2.70
CA ARG A 72 11.11 1.60 -1.27
C ARG A 72 10.14 0.75 -0.43
N SER A 73 10.63 0.24 0.70
CA SER A 73 9.82 -0.45 1.69
C SER A 73 8.94 0.54 2.45
N VAL A 74 7.73 0.13 2.79
CA VAL A 74 6.75 0.95 3.52
C VAL A 74 5.94 0.08 4.48
N TYR A 75 5.70 0.63 5.67
CA TYR A 75 4.72 0.11 6.62
C TYR A 75 3.43 0.93 6.50
N VAL A 76 2.30 0.26 6.34
CA VAL A 76 0.98 0.88 6.19
C VAL A 76 0.06 0.34 7.28
N GLU A 77 -0.56 1.25 8.03
CA GLU A 77 -1.67 0.97 8.93
C GLU A 77 -2.89 1.75 8.47
N GLY A 78 -4.03 1.08 8.30
CA GLY A 78 -5.24 1.71 7.77
C GLY A 78 -6.47 0.82 7.87
N ARG A 79 -7.38 0.96 6.90
CA ARG A 79 -8.63 0.19 6.81
C ARG A 79 -8.91 -0.25 5.39
N LEU A 80 -9.62 -1.37 5.20
CA LEU A 80 -10.13 -1.75 3.89
C LEU A 80 -11.30 -0.85 3.49
N GLN A 81 -11.32 -0.46 2.22
CA GLN A 81 -12.46 0.17 1.59
C GLN A 81 -12.56 -0.30 0.14
N THR A 82 -13.66 -0.97 -0.19
CA THR A 82 -14.03 -1.27 -1.58
C THR A 82 -14.89 -0.12 -2.11
N ARG A 83 -14.68 0.29 -3.35
CA ARG A 83 -15.46 1.32 -4.04
C ARG A 83 -16.03 0.75 -5.32
#